data_AF-A0AAC8VYK6-F1
#
_entry.id   AF-A0AAC8VYK6-F1
#
_cell.length_a   1.000
_cell.length_b   1.000
_cell.length_c   1.000
_cell.angle_alpha   90.00
_cell.angle_beta   90.00
_cell.angle_gamma   90.00
#
_symmetry.space_group_name_H-M   'P 1'
#
loop_
_entity.id
_entity.type
_entity.pdbx_description
1 polymer ?
#
loop_
_entity_poly.entity_id
_entity_poly.type
_entity_poly.pdbx_seq_one_letter_code
_entity_poly.pdbx_strand_id
1 'polypeptide(L)'
;MKAITANRLRDGEVVFLGEGGRWVESFAEAALFARAEADGVLAAAKETAERERFGVDIYAFEVVEQDGVPVPATMRERIRTAGPTVRTDLGKQAA
;
A
#
# COMPACT_ATOMS: atom_id res chain seq x y z
N MET A 1 -1.62 -12.19 5.55
CA MET A 1 -0.41 -11.65 4.87
C MET A 1 -0.28 -10.19 5.24
N LYS A 2 0.82 -9.53 4.89
CA LYS A 2 0.94 -8.07 5.02
C LYS A 2 1.27 -7.44 3.68
N ALA A 3 0.76 -6.24 3.45
CA ALA A 3 1.19 -5.36 2.38
C ALA A 3 1.79 -4.08 2.99
N ILE A 4 2.61 -3.36 2.24
CA ILE A 4 3.23 -2.10 2.69
C ILE A 4 2.64 -0.95 1.87
N THR A 5 2.29 0.14 2.53
CA THR A 5 1.75 1.35 1.90
C THR A 5 2.53 2.59 2.34
N ALA A 6 2.43 3.66 1.56
CA ALA A 6 2.93 4.99 1.87
C ALA A 6 2.02 6.06 1.26
N ASN A 7 2.18 7.31 1.69
CA ASN A 7 1.77 8.49 0.91
C ASN A 7 2.99 9.06 0.20
N ARG A 8 2.95 9.10 -1.14
CA ARG A 8 4.02 9.66 -1.95
C ARG A 8 4.08 11.18 -1.76
N LEU A 9 5.27 11.71 -1.49
CA LEU A 9 5.43 13.12 -1.14
C LEU A 9 5.14 14.09 -2.29
N ARG A 10 5.34 13.65 -3.54
CA ARG A 10 5.26 14.53 -4.71
C ARG A 10 3.85 15.02 -5.00
N ASP A 11 2.85 14.17 -4.76
CA ASP A 11 1.46 14.37 -5.16
C ASP A 11 0.44 13.88 -4.12
N GLY A 12 0.89 13.30 -3.01
CA GLY A 12 0.03 12.80 -1.95
C GLY A 12 -0.63 11.46 -2.27
N GLU A 13 -0.29 10.83 -3.40
CA GLU A 13 -0.92 9.58 -3.84
C GLU A 13 -0.64 8.45 -2.86
N VAL A 14 -1.66 7.63 -2.59
CA VAL A 14 -1.47 6.40 -1.84
C VAL A 14 -0.76 5.40 -2.74
N VAL A 15 0.37 4.88 -2.31
CA VAL A 15 1.12 3.86 -3.05
C VAL A 15 1.31 2.61 -2.20
N PHE A 16 1.62 1.51 -2.87
CA PHE A 16 1.89 0.20 -2.27
C PHE A 16 3.25 -0.31 -2.73
N LEU A 17 3.92 -1.08 -1.90
CA LEU A 17 5.16 -1.73 -2.29
C LEU A 17 4.83 -2.97 -3.13
N GLY A 18 5.26 -2.95 -4.39
CA GLY A 18 5.18 -4.07 -5.32
C GLY A 18 6.42 -4.96 -5.31
N GLU A 19 6.46 -5.90 -6.24
CA GLU A 19 7.62 -6.77 -6.43
C GLU A 19 8.89 -5.98 -6.76
N GLY A 20 10.05 -6.52 -6.35
CA GLY A 20 11.35 -5.88 -6.58
C GLY A 20 11.55 -4.55 -5.85
N GLY A 21 10.68 -4.20 -4.89
CA GLY A 21 10.76 -2.94 -4.13
C GLY A 21 10.23 -1.73 -4.89
N ARG A 22 9.55 -1.93 -6.02
CA ARG A 22 8.94 -0.84 -6.81
C ARG A 22 7.65 -0.37 -6.14
N TRP A 23 7.48 0.95 -6.00
CA TRP A 23 6.20 1.52 -5.58
C TRP A 23 5.18 1.53 -6.73
N VAL A 24 3.99 1.01 -6.47
CA VAL A 24 2.85 0.92 -7.40
C VAL A 24 1.64 1.66 -6.86
N GLU A 25 0.74 2.08 -7.74
CA GLU A 25 -0.46 2.85 -7.36
C GLU A 25 -1.65 1.92 -7.10
N SER A 26 -1.75 0.79 -7.79
CA SER A 26 -2.80 -0.19 -7.58
C SER A 26 -2.47 -1.17 -6.47
N PHE A 27 -3.43 -1.45 -5.59
CA PHE A 27 -3.28 -2.53 -4.62
C PHE A 27 -3.22 -3.91 -5.28
N ALA A 28 -3.80 -4.08 -6.46
CA ALA A 28 -3.73 -5.35 -7.20
C ALA A 28 -2.30 -5.70 -7.66
N GLU A 29 -1.41 -4.70 -7.74
CA GLU A 29 0.01 -4.88 -8.08
C GLU A 29 0.91 -4.94 -6.83
N ALA A 30 0.33 -4.82 -5.62
CA ALA A 30 1.09 -4.82 -4.39
C ALA A 30 1.65 -6.23 -4.11
N ALA A 31 2.89 -6.27 -3.63
CA ALA A 31 3.46 -7.51 -3.13
C ALA A 31 2.85 -7.84 -1.75
N LEU A 32 2.53 -9.12 -1.56
CA LEU A 32 2.02 -9.65 -0.30
C LEU A 32 3.13 -10.45 0.38
N PHE A 33 3.45 -10.06 1.61
CA PHE A 33 4.53 -10.66 2.38
C PHE A 33 3.98 -11.57 3.47
N ALA A 34 4.72 -12.63 3.81
CA ALA A 34 4.43 -13.37 5.03
C ALA A 34 4.64 -12.45 6.24
N ARG A 35 3.87 -12.67 7.31
CA ARG A 35 3.92 -11.81 8.50
C ARG A 35 5.32 -11.72 9.10
N ALA A 36 6.08 -12.82 9.05
CA ALA A 36 7.45 -12.89 9.58
C ALA A 36 8.48 -12.11 8.75
N GLU A 37 8.21 -11.86 7.47
CA GLU A 37 9.16 -11.21 6.54
C GLU A 37 8.87 -9.70 6.42
N ALA A 38 7.61 -9.30 6.62
CA ALA A 38 7.13 -7.96 6.34
C ALA A 38 7.88 -6.85 7.10
N ASP A 39 8.32 -7.09 8.33
CA ASP A 39 8.99 -6.07 9.14
C ASP A 39 10.40 -5.76 8.59
N GLY A 40 11.10 -6.78 8.08
CA GLY A 40 12.40 -6.59 7.41
C GLY A 40 12.26 -5.85 6.09
N VAL A 41 11.26 -6.22 5.28
CA VAL A 41 10.95 -5.52 4.02
C VAL A 41 10.56 -4.06 4.29
N LEU A 42 9.74 -3.83 5.33
CA LEU A 42 9.34 -2.49 5.75
C LEU A 42 10.53 -1.61 6.14
N ALA A 43 11.48 -2.16 6.89
CA ALA A 43 12.69 -1.43 7.29
C ALA A 43 13.51 -1.00 6.06
N ALA A 44 13.75 -1.90 5.12
CA ALA A 44 14.48 -1.60 3.88
C ALA A 44 13.73 -0.57 3.00
N ALA A 45 12.41 -0.69 2.90
CA ALA A 45 11.58 0.26 2.17
C ALA A 45 11.62 1.66 2.78
N LYS A 46 11.59 1.77 4.12
CA LYS A 46 11.72 3.04 4.84
C LYS A 46 13.06 3.71 4.61
N GLU A 47 14.16 2.96 4.72
CA GLU A 47 15.51 3.49 4.50
C GLU A 47 15.67 4.06 3.09
N THR A 48 15.21 3.32 2.08
CA THR A 48 15.24 3.74 0.68
C THR A 48 14.40 4.99 0.46
N ALA A 49 13.17 5.00 0.96
CA ALA A 49 12.26 6.12 0.79
C ALA A 49 12.74 7.40 1.50
N GLU A 50 13.39 7.29 2.67
CA GLU A 50 13.96 8.43 3.38
C GLU A 50 15.10 9.08 2.58
N ARG A 51 16.05 8.26 2.12
CA ARG A 51 17.18 8.73 1.28
C ARG A 51 16.69 9.47 0.03
N GLU A 52 15.63 8.95 -0.58
CA GLU A 52 15.04 9.46 -1.82
C GLU A 52 14.00 10.57 -1.59
N ARG A 53 13.61 10.83 -0.33
CA ARG A 53 12.48 11.69 0.05
C ARG A 53 11.22 11.33 -0.74
N PHE A 54 10.95 10.02 -0.84
CA PHE A 54 9.90 9.47 -1.68
C PHE A 54 8.51 9.57 -1.05
N GLY A 55 8.38 9.22 0.24
CA GLY A 55 7.08 9.07 0.87
C GLY A 55 7.11 9.15 2.40
N VAL A 56 5.92 9.38 2.97
CA VAL A 56 5.65 9.45 4.41
C VAL A 56 4.58 8.44 4.81
N ASP A 57 4.41 8.24 6.12
CA ASP A 57 3.49 7.23 6.68
C ASP A 57 3.68 5.86 6.02
N ILE A 58 4.94 5.40 6.00
CA ILE A 58 5.31 4.10 5.43
C ILE A 58 5.07 3.03 6.48
N TYR A 59 4.13 2.13 6.25
CA TYR A 59 3.79 1.07 7.20
C TYR A 59 3.28 -0.20 6.53
N ALA A 60 3.38 -1.31 7.25
CA ALA A 60 2.78 -2.58 6.87
C ALA A 60 1.38 -2.73 7.50
N PHE A 61 0.43 -3.26 6.74
CA PHE A 61 -0.94 -3.51 7.19
C PHE A 61 -1.37 -4.95 6.88
N GLU A 62 -2.38 -5.43 7.61
CA GLU A 62 -2.88 -6.79 7.47
C GLU A 62 -3.78 -6.93 6.24
N VAL A 63 -3.53 -8.00 5.49
CA VAL A 63 -4.31 -8.45 4.34
C VAL A 63 -4.87 -9.83 4.65
N VAL A 64 -6.19 -9.95 4.54
CA VAL A 64 -6.96 -11.17 4.73
C VAL A 64 -7.43 -11.70 3.39
N GLU A 65 -7.74 -12.98 3.33
CA GLU A 65 -8.36 -13.58 2.15
C GLU A 65 -9.88 -13.58 2.34
N GLN A 66 -10.60 -13.10 1.34
CA GLN A 66 -12.05 -13.14 1.27
C GLN A 66 -12.42 -13.70 -0.11
N ASP A 67 -13.12 -14.84 -0.13
CA ASP A 67 -13.53 -15.51 -1.37
C ASP A 67 -12.37 -15.79 -2.34
N GLY A 68 -11.19 -16.14 -1.80
CA GLY A 68 -9.96 -16.37 -2.58
C GLY A 68 -9.26 -15.09 -3.05
N VAL A 69 -9.77 -13.92 -2.70
CA VAL A 69 -9.21 -12.61 -3.09
C VAL A 69 -8.53 -11.94 -1.89
N PRO A 70 -7.27 -11.48 -2.02
CA PRO A 70 -6.63 -10.68 -0.98
C PRO A 70 -7.32 -9.33 -0.82
N VAL A 71 -7.75 -8.99 0.39
CA VAL A 71 -8.40 -7.72 0.73
C VAL A 71 -7.81 -7.12 2.00
N PRO A 72 -7.73 -5.77 2.12
CA PRO A 72 -7.27 -5.15 3.35
C PRO A 72 -8.17 -5.49 4.54
N ALA A 73 -7.57 -5.78 5.69
CA ALA A 73 -8.30 -6.19 6.89
C ALA A 73 -9.13 -5.06 7.51
N THR A 74 -8.65 -3.81 7.41
CA THR A 74 -9.31 -2.65 8.05
C THR A 74 -9.96 -1.73 7.02
N MET A 75 -10.96 -0.98 7.48
CA MET A 75 -11.67 0.02 6.67
C MET A 75 -10.73 1.13 6.18
N ARG A 76 -9.75 1.56 6.99
CA ARG A 76 -8.79 2.60 6.60
C ARG A 76 -8.06 2.19 5.33
N GLU A 77 -7.52 0.97 5.31
CA GLU A 77 -6.79 0.51 4.14
C GLU A 77 -7.70 0.21 2.96
N ARG A 78 -8.94 -0.27 3.17
CA ARG A 78 -9.92 -0.40 2.07
C ARG A 78 -10.20 0.93 1.37
N ILE A 79 -10.32 2.01 2.14
CA ILE A 79 -10.47 3.36 1.57
C ILE A 79 -9.19 3.78 0.86
N ARG A 80 -8.00 3.49 1.41
CA ARG A 80 -6.72 3.80 0.75
C ARG A 80 -6.51 3.02 -0.57
N THR A 81 -7.00 1.79 -0.67
CA THR A 81 -6.91 0.99 -1.91
C THR A 81 -7.93 1.42 -2.96
N ALA A 82 -9.11 1.87 -2.55
CA ALA A 82 -10.16 2.32 -3.47
C ALA A 82 -9.98 3.80 -3.81
N GLY A 83 -10.02 4.67 -2.83
CA GLY A 83 -10.05 6.12 -3.00
C GLY A 83 -11.13 6.75 -2.11
N PRO A 84 -11.45 8.04 -2.33
CA PRO A 84 -12.45 8.76 -1.55
C PRO A 84 -13.80 8.04 -1.50
N THR A 85 -14.45 8.04 -0.33
CA THR A 85 -15.82 7.50 -0.15
C THR A 85 -16.91 8.49 -0.58
N VAL A 86 -16.52 9.73 -0.84
CA VAL A 86 -17.36 10.80 -1.41
C VAL A 86 -16.68 11.26 -2.69
N ARG A 87 -17.45 11.55 -3.75
CA ARG A 87 -16.92 11.79 -5.10
C ARG A 87 -16.10 10.60 -5.59
N THR A 88 -16.75 9.44 -5.69
CA THR A 88 -16.14 8.18 -6.14
C THR A 88 -15.63 8.24 -7.58
N ASP A 89 -16.01 9.27 -8.33
CA ASP A 89 -15.49 9.63 -9.65
C ASP A 89 -14.04 10.16 -9.63
N LEU A 90 -13.47 10.42 -8.45
CA LEU A 90 -12.12 11.00 -8.29
C LEU A 90 -11.09 10.03 -7.69
N GLY A 91 -11.50 8.80 -7.32
CA GLY A 91 -10.62 7.81 -6.71
C GLY A 91 -10.12 6.74 -7.68
N LYS A 92 -9.33 5.79 -7.18
CA LYS A 92 -8.83 4.65 -8.00
C LYS A 92 -9.96 3.74 -8.45
N GLN A 93 -11.10 3.77 -7.77
CA GLN A 93 -12.31 3.06 -8.19
C GLN A 93 -13.01 3.67 -9.42
N ALA A 94 -12.56 4.83 -9.91
CA ALA A 94 -13.08 5.47 -11.13
C ALA A 94 -12.32 5.10 -12.40
N ALA A 95 -11.15 4.45 -12.27
CA ALA A 95 -10.25 4.09 -13.35
C ALA A 95 -10.51 2.69 -13.91
#